data_AF-A0A7C5M254-F1
#
_entry.id   AF-A0A7C5M254-F1
#
_cell.length_a   1.000
_cell.length_b   1.000
_cell.length_c   1.000
_cell.angle_alpha   90.00
_cell.angle_beta   90.00
_cell.angle_gamma   90.00
#
_symmetry.space_group_name_H-M   'P 1'
#
loop_
_entity.id
_entity.type
_entity.pdbx_description
1 polymer ?
#
loop_
_entity_poly.entity_id
_entity_poly.type
_entity_poly.pdbx_seq_one_letter_code
_entity_poly.pdbx_strand_id
1 'polypeptide(L)'
;MKQFFFQAVLLAGSAAIVGYFLWKAGKALAIYFRDRRDARRAAAEAEVLRREREARNQARLDNGCDHRFGETLGGFPPFACRRCGLEQTKPTGPCDHVWRLDTESAPGAVCEKCGKRYKPIVSEQTKL
;
A
#
# COMPACT_ATOMS: atom_id res chain seq x y z
N MET A 1 -23.43 -67.31 -8.61
CA MET A 1 -23.07 -66.68 -7.31
C MET A 1 -21.76 -65.92 -7.35
N LYS A 2 -20.64 -66.47 -7.85
CA LYS A 2 -19.33 -65.79 -7.87
C LYS A 2 -19.29 -64.49 -8.71
N GLN A 3 -20.02 -64.41 -9.83
CA GLN A 3 -20.04 -63.23 -10.70
C GLN A 3 -20.63 -61.97 -10.05
N PHE A 4 -21.74 -62.11 -9.31
CA PHE A 4 -22.37 -60.99 -8.59
C PHE A 4 -21.47 -60.42 -7.49
N PHE A 5 -20.68 -61.29 -6.83
CA PHE A 5 -19.72 -60.87 -5.82
C PHE A 5 -18.64 -59.94 -6.40
N PHE A 6 -18.04 -60.30 -7.53
CA PHE A 6 -17.02 -59.45 -8.18
C PHE A 6 -17.59 -58.10 -8.63
N GLN A 7 -18.80 -58.09 -9.17
CA GLN A 7 -19.47 -56.85 -9.56
C GLN A 7 -19.75 -55.94 -8.35
N ALA A 8 -20.22 -56.52 -7.24
CA ALA A 8 -20.44 -55.77 -6.01
C ALA A 8 -19.15 -55.16 -5.45
N VAL A 9 -18.05 -55.91 -5.46
CA VAL A 9 -16.72 -55.42 -5.02
C VAL A 9 -16.21 -54.29 -5.92
N LEU A 10 -16.37 -54.40 -7.24
CA LEU A 10 -15.99 -53.34 -8.19
C LEU A 10 -16.82 -52.06 -8.00
N LEU A 11 -18.13 -52.20 -7.78
CA LEU A 11 -19.00 -51.06 -7.50
C LEU A 11 -18.66 -50.40 -6.16
N ALA A 12 -18.42 -51.18 -5.11
CA ALA A 12 -18.01 -50.65 -3.82
C ALA A 12 -16.64 -49.93 -3.90
N GLY A 13 -15.67 -50.52 -4.60
CA GLY A 13 -14.36 -49.93 -4.80
C GLY A 13 -14.42 -48.62 -5.59
N SER A 14 -15.16 -48.59 -6.70
CA SER A 14 -15.35 -47.37 -7.49
C SER A 14 -16.11 -46.29 -6.71
N ALA A 15 -17.16 -46.65 -5.96
CA ALA A 15 -17.88 -45.73 -5.10
C ALA A 15 -16.97 -45.12 -4.00
N ALA A 16 -16.10 -45.93 -3.38
CA ALA A 16 -15.14 -45.46 -2.39
C ALA A 16 -14.13 -44.47 -3.00
N ILE A 17 -13.63 -44.76 -4.20
CA ILE A 17 -12.72 -43.87 -4.94
C ILE A 17 -13.41 -42.53 -5.24
N VAL A 18 -14.62 -42.57 -5.78
CA VAL A 18 -15.40 -41.35 -6.08
C VAL A 18 -15.67 -40.56 -4.80
N GLY A 19 -16.10 -41.22 -3.72
CA GLY A 19 -16.33 -40.57 -2.43
C GLY A 19 -15.07 -39.90 -1.87
N TYR A 20 -13.91 -40.56 -1.99
CA TYR A 20 -12.62 -39.98 -1.58
C TYR A 20 -12.28 -38.71 -2.38
N PHE A 21 -12.45 -38.73 -3.69
CA PHE A 21 -12.20 -37.55 -4.53
C PHE A 21 -13.19 -36.41 -4.25
N LEU A 22 -14.47 -36.72 -4.05
CA LEU A 22 -15.47 -35.71 -3.66
C LEU A 22 -15.13 -35.07 -2.32
N TRP A 23 -14.71 -35.86 -1.33
CA TRP A 23 -14.27 -35.33 -0.04
C TRP A 23 -13.03 -34.43 -0.17
N LYS A 24 -12.04 -34.84 -0.97
CA LYS A 24 -10.85 -34.01 -1.27
C LYS A 24 -11.22 -32.71 -1.96
N ALA A 25 -12.08 -32.77 -2.98
CA ALA A 25 -12.56 -31.60 -3.70
C ALA A 25 -13.32 -30.64 -2.76
N GLY A 26 -14.20 -31.17 -1.90
CA GLY A 26 -14.90 -30.39 -0.89
C GLY A 26 -13.96 -29.67 0.08
N LYS A 27 -12.90 -30.35 0.55
CA LYS A 27 -11.86 -29.72 1.38
C LYS A 27 -11.10 -28.62 0.64
N ALA A 28 -10.68 -28.87 -0.60
CA ALA A 28 -9.98 -27.86 -1.41
C ALA A 28 -10.85 -26.62 -1.64
N LEU A 29 -12.13 -26.85 -1.96
CA LEU A 29 -13.11 -25.78 -2.15
C LEU A 29 -13.35 -24.98 -0.87
N ALA A 30 -13.43 -25.66 0.28
CA ALA A 30 -13.57 -24.99 1.58
C ALA A 30 -12.37 -24.10 1.92
N ILE A 31 -11.15 -24.55 1.62
CA ILE A 31 -9.92 -23.74 1.78
C ILE A 31 -9.97 -22.52 0.86
N TYR A 32 -10.27 -22.73 -0.42
CA TYR A 32 -10.38 -21.65 -1.41
C TYR A 32 -11.39 -20.58 -0.99
N PHE A 33 -12.58 -20.99 -0.52
CA PHE A 33 -13.59 -20.03 -0.05
C PHE A 33 -13.23 -19.33 1.25
N ARG A 34 -12.40 -19.94 2.11
CA ARG A 34 -11.86 -19.26 3.29
C ARG A 34 -10.85 -18.21 2.89
N ASP A 35 -9.87 -18.59 2.09
CA ASP A 35 -8.82 -17.68 1.59
C ASP A 35 -9.41 -16.48 0.84
N ARG A 36 -10.40 -16.72 -0.04
CA ARG A 36 -11.11 -15.65 -0.74
C ARG A 36 -11.87 -14.71 0.21
N ARG A 37 -12.40 -15.21 1.34
CA ARG A 37 -13.06 -14.37 2.35
C ARG A 37 -12.03 -13.55 3.13
N ASP A 38 -10.90 -14.15 3.48
CA ASP A 38 -9.82 -13.47 4.20
C ASP A 38 -9.16 -12.40 3.33
N ALA A 39 -8.93 -12.67 2.04
CA ALA A 39 -8.47 -11.67 1.07
C ALA A 39 -9.44 -10.47 0.94
N ARG A 40 -10.75 -10.73 0.95
CA ARG A 40 -11.78 -9.66 0.94
C ARG A 40 -11.77 -8.84 2.23
N ARG A 41 -11.56 -9.48 3.38
CA ARG A 41 -11.44 -8.80 4.68
C ARG A 41 -10.19 -7.91 4.71
N ALA A 42 -9.05 -8.46 4.30
CA ALA A 42 -7.80 -7.70 4.21
C ALA A 42 -7.92 -6.50 3.24
N ALA A 43 -8.60 -6.68 2.09
CA ALA A 43 -8.86 -5.57 1.17
C ALA A 43 -9.77 -4.50 1.78
N ALA A 44 -10.80 -4.89 2.54
CA ALA A 44 -11.68 -3.94 3.24
C ALA A 44 -10.92 -3.17 4.35
N GLU A 45 -10.11 -3.87 5.15
CA GLU A 45 -9.26 -3.24 6.17
C GLU A 45 -8.23 -2.28 5.55
N ALA A 46 -7.58 -2.67 4.44
CA ALA A 46 -6.65 -1.82 3.73
C ALA A 46 -7.32 -0.53 3.21
N GLU A 47 -8.56 -0.62 2.73
CA GLU A 47 -9.34 0.54 2.29
C GLU A 47 -9.69 1.48 3.45
N VAL A 48 -10.08 0.95 4.61
CA VAL A 48 -10.29 1.76 5.83
C VAL A 48 -9.00 2.50 6.20
N LEU A 49 -7.87 1.80 6.22
CA LEU A 49 -6.56 2.42 6.52
C LEU A 49 -6.13 3.45 5.48
N ARG A 50 -6.52 3.30 4.20
CA ARG A 50 -6.27 4.30 3.16
C ARG A 50 -7.09 5.57 3.44
N ARG A 51 -8.39 5.41 3.71
CA ARG A 51 -9.28 6.54 4.07
C ARG A 51 -8.81 7.27 5.32
N GLU A 52 -8.39 6.55 6.36
CA GLU A 52 -7.83 7.18 7.56
C GLU A 52 -6.53 7.93 7.30
N ARG A 53 -5.67 7.41 6.42
CA ARG A 53 -4.43 8.10 6.01
C ARG A 53 -4.74 9.36 5.21
N GLU A 54 -5.70 9.30 4.29
CA GLU A 54 -6.16 10.44 3.50
C GLU A 54 -6.80 11.51 4.40
N ALA A 55 -7.67 11.12 5.33
CA ALA A 55 -8.28 12.04 6.30
C ALA A 55 -7.23 12.72 7.20
N ARG A 56 -6.25 11.96 7.73
CA ARG A 56 -5.12 12.56 8.48
C ARG A 56 -4.29 13.50 7.63
N ASN A 57 -4.06 13.13 6.37
CA ASN A 57 -3.30 13.95 5.45
C ASN A 57 -4.03 15.27 5.15
N GLN A 58 -5.34 15.20 4.92
CA GLN A 58 -6.19 16.36 4.69
C GLN A 58 -6.24 17.26 5.94
N ALA A 59 -6.44 16.69 7.13
CA ALA A 59 -6.42 17.46 8.38
C ALA A 59 -5.08 18.16 8.61
N ARG A 60 -3.96 17.55 8.20
CA ARG A 60 -2.62 18.18 8.26
C ARG A 60 -2.47 19.35 7.28
N LEU A 61 -3.07 19.24 6.10
CA LEU A 61 -3.07 20.30 5.08
C LEU A 61 -4.10 21.40 5.36
N ASP A 62 -5.08 21.15 6.22
CA ASP A 62 -6.06 22.15 6.67
C ASP A 62 -5.44 23.11 7.72
N ASN A 63 -4.45 23.88 7.28
CA ASN A 63 -3.69 24.83 8.10
C ASN A 63 -3.86 26.28 7.62
N GLY A 64 -4.90 26.56 6.83
CA GLY A 64 -5.17 27.89 6.25
C GLY A 64 -4.22 28.30 5.12
N CYS A 65 -3.29 27.43 4.70
CA CYS A 65 -2.42 27.70 3.55
C CYS A 65 -3.13 27.34 2.24
N ASP A 66 -3.04 28.23 1.25
CA ASP A 66 -3.35 27.91 -0.16
C ASP A 66 -2.19 27.09 -0.75
N HIS A 67 -2.33 25.75 -0.67
CA HIS A 67 -1.28 24.82 -1.06
C HIS A 67 -1.10 24.76 -2.58
N ARG A 68 0.13 25.01 -3.02
CA ARG A 68 0.58 24.71 -4.38
C ARG A 68 1.70 23.69 -4.33
N PHE A 69 1.40 22.48 -4.76
CA PHE A 69 2.35 21.38 -4.88
C PHE A 69 2.84 21.26 -6.33
N GLY A 70 4.04 20.69 -6.54
CA GLY A 70 4.59 20.47 -7.88
C GLY A 70 5.31 21.68 -8.50
N GLU A 71 5.27 22.84 -7.84
CA GLU A 71 6.09 23.99 -8.23
C GLU A 71 7.52 23.79 -7.69
N THR A 72 8.43 23.32 -8.55
CA THR A 72 9.83 23.16 -8.19
C THR A 72 10.51 24.53 -8.05
N LEU A 73 10.98 24.84 -6.85
CA LEU A 73 11.97 25.89 -6.64
C LEU A 73 13.31 25.19 -6.42
N GLY A 74 14.38 25.65 -7.08
CA GLY A 74 15.71 25.08 -6.90
C GLY A 74 16.08 25.03 -5.42
N GLY A 75 16.18 23.82 -4.86
CA GLY A 75 16.46 23.60 -3.44
C GLY A 75 15.28 23.09 -2.60
N PHE A 76 14.06 23.11 -3.11
CA PHE A 76 12.87 22.64 -2.38
C PHE A 76 12.41 21.25 -2.87
N PRO A 77 11.92 20.36 -1.99
CA PRO A 77 11.36 19.08 -2.41
C PRO A 77 10.18 19.26 -3.38
N PRO A 78 10.05 18.41 -4.42
CA PRO A 78 9.09 18.60 -5.51
C PRO A 78 7.62 18.55 -5.08
N PHE A 79 7.32 17.83 -3.98
CA PHE A 79 5.95 17.68 -3.46
C PHE A 79 5.72 18.46 -2.17
N ALA A 80 6.63 19.38 -1.81
CA ALA A 80 6.45 20.26 -0.66
C ALA A 80 5.81 21.59 -1.07
N CYS A 81 4.87 22.07 -0.28
CA CYS A 81 4.29 23.39 -0.46
C CYS A 81 5.33 24.46 -0.15
N ARG A 82 5.59 25.38 -1.08
CA ARG A 82 6.58 26.45 -0.90
C ARG A 82 6.26 27.42 0.23
N ARG A 83 4.97 27.56 0.58
CA ARG A 83 4.50 28.50 1.60
C ARG A 83 4.62 27.92 3.01
N CYS A 84 4.04 26.74 3.24
CA CYS A 84 4.00 26.14 4.57
C CYS A 84 5.05 25.04 4.80
N GLY A 85 5.76 24.59 3.76
CA GLY A 85 6.80 23.57 3.85
C GLY A 85 6.32 22.13 3.99
N LEU A 86 5.00 21.90 4.04
CA LEU A 86 4.44 20.55 4.19
C LEU A 86 4.48 19.79 2.86
N GLU A 87 4.79 18.51 2.92
CA GLU A 87 4.63 17.60 1.77
C GLU A 87 3.15 17.32 1.47
N GLN A 88 2.80 17.07 0.21
CA GLN A 88 1.44 16.73 -0.23
C GLN A 88 0.93 15.44 0.43
N THR A 89 1.78 14.43 0.52
CA THR A 89 1.49 13.17 1.21
C THR A 89 2.32 13.09 2.48
N LYS A 90 1.77 12.48 3.53
CA LYS A 90 2.53 12.26 4.77
C LYS A 90 3.63 11.22 4.49
N PRO A 91 4.91 11.53 4.75
CA PRO A 91 6.03 10.61 4.55
C PRO A 91 5.97 9.44 5.54
N THR A 92 6.64 8.34 5.19
CA THR A 92 6.77 7.17 6.06
C THR A 92 7.64 7.52 7.27
N GLY A 93 7.02 7.75 8.43
CA GLY A 93 7.71 8.05 9.68
C GLY A 93 6.88 8.93 10.63
N PRO A 94 7.44 9.26 11.80
CA PRO A 94 6.76 10.09 12.79
C PRO A 94 6.78 11.59 12.42
N CYS A 95 7.72 12.02 11.58
CA CYS A 95 7.87 13.42 11.19
C CYS A 95 7.03 13.73 9.94
N ASP A 96 6.23 14.78 9.99
CA ASP A 96 5.39 15.23 8.88
C ASP A 96 6.11 16.08 7.82
N HIS A 97 7.43 16.26 7.99
CA HIS A 97 8.33 17.15 7.26
C HIS A 97 7.78 18.57 7.01
N VAL A 98 8.40 19.56 7.66
CA VAL A 98 8.13 20.99 7.43
C VAL A 98 9.39 21.61 6.89
N TRP A 99 9.48 21.71 5.57
CA TRP A 99 10.66 22.17 4.86
C TRP A 99 10.77 23.69 4.84
N ARG A 100 11.98 24.19 5.07
CA ARG A 100 12.38 25.59 4.87
C ARG A 100 13.61 25.65 4.00
N LEU A 101 13.78 26.75 3.28
CA LEU A 101 15.00 26.98 2.53
C LEU A 101 16.19 27.06 3.49
N ASP A 102 17.25 26.36 3.14
CA ASP A 102 18.53 26.40 3.83
C ASP A 102 19.24 27.71 3.43
N THR A 103 19.37 28.64 4.36
CA THR A 103 20.02 29.94 4.10
C THR A 103 21.54 29.85 4.06
N GLU A 104 22.13 28.72 4.49
CA GLU A 104 23.57 28.61 4.75
C GLU A 104 24.36 27.81 3.69
N SER A 105 23.72 26.98 2.86
CA SER A 105 24.47 26.15 1.90
C SER A 105 23.66 25.64 0.71
N ALA A 106 24.11 25.96 -0.52
CA ALA A 106 23.61 25.44 -1.81
C ALA A 106 22.07 25.57 -1.99
N PRO A 107 21.47 25.34 -3.17
CA PRO A 107 20.01 25.22 -3.23
C PRO A 107 19.63 23.99 -2.41
N GLY A 108 19.07 24.16 -1.21
CA GLY A 108 18.69 23.07 -0.32
C GLY A 108 17.59 23.48 0.64
N ALA A 109 16.96 22.49 1.26
CA ALA A 109 15.93 22.71 2.25
C ALA A 109 16.17 21.85 3.50
N VAL A 110 15.84 22.38 4.67
CA VAL A 110 15.96 21.68 5.95
C VAL A 110 14.57 21.54 6.57
N CYS A 111 14.29 20.37 7.13
CA CYS A 111 13.07 20.12 7.87
C CYS A 111 13.19 20.68 9.30
N GLU A 112 12.32 21.63 9.68
CA GLU A 112 12.31 22.22 11.04
C GLU A 112 12.08 21.18 12.14
N LYS A 113 11.26 20.17 11.87
CA LYS A 113 10.87 19.17 12.88
C LYS A 113 11.94 18.12 13.18
N CYS A 114 12.84 17.81 12.25
CA CYS A 114 13.76 16.68 12.42
C CYS A 114 15.16 16.91 11.86
N GLY A 115 15.48 18.12 11.39
CA GLY A 115 16.81 18.51 10.91
C GLY A 115 17.28 17.83 9.62
N LYS A 116 16.45 16.99 8.98
CA LYS A 116 16.81 16.36 7.70
C LYS A 116 17.00 17.43 6.63
N ARG A 117 18.01 17.25 5.77
CA ARG A 117 18.31 18.14 4.65
C ARG A 117 17.94 17.48 3.32
N TYR A 118 17.23 18.21 2.47
CA TYR A 118 16.97 17.87 1.09
C TYR A 118 18.01 18.57 0.21
N LYS A 119 18.70 17.77 -0.60
CA LYS A 119 19.63 18.25 -1.62
C LYS A 119 19.00 17.94 -2.98
N PRO A 120 18.62 18.96 -3.78
CA PRO A 120 18.10 18.73 -5.11
C PRO A 120 19.19 18.09 -5.96
N ILE A 121 18.79 17.14 -6.80
CA ILE A 121 19.67 16.59 -7.82
C ILE A 121 19.76 17.68 -8.90
N VAL A 122 20.82 18.49 -8.86
CA VAL A 122 21.06 19.47 -9.91
C VAL A 122 21.44 18.68 -11.16
N SER A 123 20.54 18.52 -12.12
CA SER A 123 20.91 18.03 -13.43
C SER A 123 21.75 19.11 -14.12
N GLU A 124 22.91 18.72 -14.63
CA GLU A 124 23.91 19.61 -15.25
C GLU A 124 23.42 20.28 -16.55
N GLN A 125 22.17 20.04 -16.95
CA GLN A 125 21.56 20.47 -18.21
C GLN A 125 21.00 21.90 -18.21
N THR A 126 21.18 22.68 -17.13
CA THR A 126 20.69 24.08 -17.05
C THR A 126 21.82 25.11 -17.20
N LYS A 127 22.94 24.73 -17.84
CA LYS A 127 24.01 25.64 -18.28
C LYS A 127 24.09 25.66 -19.81
N LEU A 128 23.07 26.19 -20.48
CA LEU A 128 23.13 26.60 -21.89
C LEU A 128 22.41 27.94 -22.05
#